data_AF-A0A2N2W4A3-F1
#
_entry.id   AF-A0A2N2W4A3-F1
#
_cell.length_a   1.000
_cell.length_b   1.000
_cell.length_c   1.000
_cell.angle_alpha   90.00
_cell.angle_beta   90.00
_cell.angle_gamma   90.00
#
_symmetry.space_group_name_H-M   'P 1'
#
loop_
_entity.id
_entity.type
_entity.pdbx_description
1 polymer ?
#
loop_
_entity_poly.entity_id
_entity_poly.type
_entity_poly.pdbx_seq_one_letter_code
_entity_poly.pdbx_strand_id
1 'polypeptide(L)' 'MIGMTGIMATGTFSLKYTGLAYLFICPMVHFFVYDVRYSNDYYFYYNLGLSRKSLWASTLVISGIVCLILILI' A
#
# COMPACT_ATOMS: atom_id res chain seq x y z
N MET A 1 0.98 1.55 -14.28
CA MET A 1 0.40 0.18 -14.25
C MET A 1 -0.79 0.05 -13.30
N ILE A 2 -0.76 0.56 -12.05
CA ILE A 2 -1.91 0.46 -11.11
C ILE A 2 -3.16 1.15 -11.64
N GLY A 3 -3.05 2.34 -12.25
CA GLY A 3 -4.22 3.04 -12.83
C GLY A 3 -4.88 2.32 -14.02
N MET A 4 -4.21 1.35 -14.62
CA MET A 4 -4.73 0.59 -15.76
C MET A 4 -5.57 -0.62 -15.33
N THR A 5 -5.66 -0.92 -14.03
CA THR A 5 -6.51 -2.02 -13.53
C THR A 5 -7.99 -1.77 -13.80
N GLY A 6 -8.44 -0.51 -13.76
CA GLY A 6 -9.81 -0.13 -14.13
C GLY A 6 -10.12 -0.41 -15.61
N ILE A 7 -9.12 -0.34 -16.49
CA ILE A 7 -9.30 -0.61 -17.92
C ILE A 7 -9.63 -2.09 -18.17
N MET A 8 -9.03 -3.00 -17.39
CA MET A 8 -9.33 -4.44 -17.50
C MET A 8 -10.73 -4.79 -16.99
N ALA A 9 -11.23 -4.09 -15.97
CA ALA A 9 -12.55 -4.38 -15.38
C ALA A 9 -13.71 -3.68 -16.10
N THR A 10 -13.49 -2.47 -16.62
CA THR A 10 -14.54 -1.57 -17.13
C THR A 10 -14.30 -1.06 -18.55
N GLY A 11 -13.18 -1.40 -19.18
CA GLY A 11 -12.80 -0.90 -20.51
C GLY A 11 -12.29 0.55 -20.51
N THR A 12 -12.33 1.25 -19.38
CA THR A 12 -11.96 2.66 -19.24
C THR A 12 -11.13 2.90 -17.99
N PHE A 13 -10.38 4.01 -17.97
CA PHE A 13 -9.67 4.44 -16.77
C PHE A 13 -10.65 4.79 -15.65
N SER A 14 -10.39 4.31 -14.43
CA SER A 14 -11.26 4.53 -13.28
C SER A 14 -10.44 4.69 -12.01
N LEU A 15 -10.64 5.84 -11.34
CA LEU A 15 -9.98 6.19 -10.09
C LEU A 15 -10.41 5.26 -8.95
N LYS A 16 -11.67 4.81 -8.94
CA LYS A 16 -12.20 3.86 -7.94
C LYS A 16 -11.42 2.56 -7.93
N TYR A 17 -11.20 1.95 -9.09
CA TYR A 17 -10.43 0.72 -9.20
C TYR A 17 -8.92 0.94 -8.96
N THR A 18 -8.43 2.15 -9.24
CA THR A 18 -7.05 2.54 -8.90
C THR A 18 -6.87 2.59 -7.39
N GLY A 19 -7.81 3.19 -6.65
CA GLY A 19 -7.80 3.22 -5.18
C GLY A 19 -7.87 1.84 -4.56
N LEU A 20 -8.77 0.99 -5.07
CA LEU A 20 -8.86 -0.41 -4.64
C LEU A 20 -7.57 -1.19 -4.91
N ALA A 21 -6.97 -1.05 -6.09
CA ALA A 21 -5.71 -1.71 -6.39
C ALA A 21 -4.56 -1.21 -5.49
N TYR A 22 -4.53 0.10 -5.19
CA TYR A 22 -3.56 0.68 -4.27
C TYR A 22 -3.66 0.09 -2.85
N LEU A 23 -4.89 -0.15 -2.37
CA LEU A 23 -5.16 -0.77 -1.07
C LEU A 23 -4.45 -2.12 -0.89
N PHE A 24 -4.35 -2.93 -1.95
CA PHE A 24 -3.73 -4.26 -1.90
C PHE A 24 -2.25 -4.24 -2.28
N ILE A 25 -1.86 -3.45 -3.26
CA ILE A 25 -0.47 -3.41 -3.73
C ILE A 25 0.44 -2.81 -2.66
N CYS A 26 -0.02 -1.80 -1.92
CA CYS A 26 0.77 -1.15 -0.88
C CYS A 26 1.23 -2.13 0.23
N PRO A 27 0.35 -2.91 0.88
CA PRO A 27 0.76 -3.93 1.86
C PRO A 27 1.57 -5.08 1.23
N MET A 28 1.33 -5.44 -0.04
CA MET A 28 2.15 -6.45 -0.73
C MET A 28 3.60 -5.96 -0.93
N VAL A 29 3.77 -4.71 -1.36
CA VAL A 29 5.09 -4.10 -1.53
C VAL A 29 5.76 -3.93 -0.17
N HIS A 30 5.02 -3.52 0.87
CA HIS A 30 5.53 -3.44 2.24
C HIS A 30 6.06 -4.78 2.73
N PHE A 31 5.28 -5.86 2.55
CA PHE A 31 5.72 -7.21 2.89
C PHE A 31 6.99 -7.59 2.11
N PHE A 32 7.02 -7.38 0.81
CA PHE A 32 8.18 -7.74 0.00
C PHE A 32 9.44 -6.95 0.39
N VAL A 33 9.32 -5.65 0.63
CA VAL A 33 10.46 -4.81 1.00
C VAL A 33 10.92 -5.14 2.40
N TYR A 34 10.06 -5.05 3.39
CA TYR A 34 10.47 -5.10 4.79
C TYR A 34 10.58 -6.53 5.33
N ASP A 35 9.70 -7.44 4.93
CA ASP A 35 9.71 -8.81 5.48
C ASP A 35 10.54 -9.79 4.63
N VAL A 36 10.64 -9.59 3.31
CA VAL A 36 11.39 -10.51 2.42
C VAL A 36 12.79 -10.00 2.11
N ARG A 37 12.91 -8.79 1.55
CA ARG A 37 14.18 -8.29 1.01
C ARG A 37 15.10 -7.70 2.07
N TYR A 38 14.54 -6.89 2.96
CA TYR A 38 15.27 -6.10 3.95
C TYR A 38 14.84 -6.46 5.38
N SER A 39 14.69 -7.76 5.67
CA SER A 39 14.27 -8.23 7.00
C SER A 39 15.17 -7.75 8.14
N ASN A 40 16.45 -7.46 7.88
CA ASN A 40 17.38 -6.93 8.88
C ASN A 40 17.24 -5.42 9.13
N ASP A 41 16.65 -4.66 8.20
CA ASP A 41 16.49 -3.21 8.36
C ASP A 41 15.39 -2.86 9.38
N TYR A 42 14.57 -3.83 9.79
CA TYR A 42 13.66 -3.67 10.92
C TYR A 42 14.38 -3.24 12.21
N TYR A 43 15.63 -3.66 12.41
CA TYR A 43 16.43 -3.22 13.55
C TYR A 43 16.76 -1.73 13.48
N PHE A 44 16.95 -1.17 12.28
CA PHE A 44 17.16 0.26 12.10
C PHE A 44 15.90 1.07 12.45
N TYR A 45 14.73 0.64 11.98
CA TYR A 45 13.46 1.30 12.32
C TYR A 45 13.10 1.17 13.81
N TYR A 46 13.50 0.06 14.45
CA TYR A 46 13.33 -0.10 15.89
C TYR A 46 14.14 0.93 16.68
N ASN A 47 15.35 1.30 16.22
CA ASN A 47 16.14 2.37 16.84
C ASN A 47 15.48 3.75 16.70
N LEU A 48 14.59 3.93 15.72
CA LEU A 48 13.73 5.11 15.57
C LEU A 48 12.42 5.03 16.37
N GLY A 49 12.25 3.97 17.19
CA GLY A 49 11.03 3.73 17.96
C GLY A 49 9.88 3.12 17.15
N LEU A 50 10.09 2.78 15.88
CA LEU A 50 9.08 2.18 15.01
C LEU A 50 9.16 0.65 15.08
N SER A 51 8.19 0.05 15.76
CA SER A 51 8.02 -1.40 15.75
C SER A 51 7.47 -1.90 14.41
N ARG A 52 7.69 -3.18 14.11
CA ARG A 52 7.10 -3.85 12.94
C ARG A 52 5.58 -3.67 12.85
N LYS A 53 4.89 -3.74 14.00
CA LYS A 53 3.44 -3.52 14.07
C LYS A 53 3.05 -2.08 13.71
N SER A 54 3.82 -1.09 14.18
CA SER A 54 3.59 0.32 13.86
C SER A 54 3.76 0.59 12.36
N LEU A 55 4.79 0.01 11.75
CA LEU A 55 5.04 0.07 10.31
C LEU A 55 3.92 -0.55 9.47
N TRP A 56 3.42 -1.71 9.90
CA TRP A 56 2.27 -2.34 9.24
C TRP A 56 0.98 -1.51 9.40
N ALA A 57 0.73 -0.99 10.61
CA ALA A 57 -0.43 -0.16 10.87
C ALA A 57 -0.39 1.12 10.03
N SER A 58 0.75 1.80 9.92
CA SER A 58 0.88 3.02 9.12
C SER A 58 0.65 2.73 7.63
N THR A 59 1.19 1.63 7.08
CA THR A 59 0.95 1.22 5.69
C THR A 59 -0.53 0.95 5.41
N LEU A 60 -1.24 0.24 6.30
CA LEU A 60 -2.67 0.00 6.15
C LEU A 60 -3.50 1.29 6.25
N VAL A 61 -3.16 2.17 7.19
CA VAL A 61 -3.85 3.46 7.35
C VAL A 61 -3.64 4.35 6.12
N ILE A 62 -2.40 4.52 5.67
CA ILE A 62 -2.08 5.37 4.51
C ILE A 62 -2.73 4.81 3.24
N SER A 63 -2.62 3.50 3.00
CA SER A 63 -3.26 2.89 1.83
C SER A 63 -4.79 2.98 1.87
N GLY A 64 -5.40 2.88 3.05
CA GLY A 64 -6.82 3.12 3.27
C GLY A 64 -7.23 4.57 2.96
N ILE A 65 -6.48 5.55 3.47
CA ILE A 65 -6.72 6.97 3.20
C ILE A 65 -6.65 7.26 1.70
N VAL A 66 -5.60 6.79 1.02
CA VAL A 66 -5.44 6.97 -0.43
C VAL A 66 -6.58 6.32 -1.21
N CYS A 67 -6.99 5.10 -0.82
CA CYS A 67 -8.13 4.43 -1.42
C CYS A 67 -9.42 5.25 -1.27
N LEU A 68 -9.69 5.77 -0.07
CA LEU A 68 -10.87 6.61 0.18
C LEU A 68 -10.85 7.89 -0.66
N ILE A 69 -9.72 8.60 -0.71
CA ILE A 69 -9.58 9.80 -1.53
C ILE A 69 -9.89 9.49 -2.99
N LEU A 70 -9.34 8.41 -3.54
CA LEU A 70 -9.52 8.04 -4.94
C LEU A 70 -10.92 7.51 -5.27
N ILE A 71 -11.68 7.03 -4.29
CA ILE A 71 -13.08 6.61 -4.47
C ILE A 71 -14.04 7.81 -4.42
N LEU A 72 -13.70 8.83 -3.62
CA LEU A 72 -14.53 10.01 -3.38
C LEU A 72 -14.35 11.12 -4.43
N ILE A 73 -13.27 11.07 -5.22
CA ILE A 73 -13.05 11.92 -6.41
C ILE A 73 -13.69 11.24 -7.63
#